data_AF-A0A1I7BF96-F1
#
_entry.id   AF-A0A1I7BF96-F1
#
_cell.length_a   1.000
_cell.length_b   1.000
_cell.length_c   1.000
_cell.angle_alpha   90.00
_cell.angle_beta   90.00
_cell.angle_gamma   90.00
#
_symmetry.space_group_name_H-M   'P 1'
#
loop_
_entity.id
_entity.type
_entity.pdbx_description
1 polymer ?
#
loop_
_entity_poly.entity_id
_entity_poly.type
_entity_poly.pdbx_seq_one_letter_code
_entity_poly.pdbx_strand_id
1 'polypeptide(L)'
;MDIVEFLTARITEDEAAALKLLGDPTLAVSGEWYERRLLRECEAKRQLIGIIESARQSVLAALVSQEPADAGWVPDVIEWTTLSLHTLALPYADHPEFQARWRIAG
;
A
#
# COMPACT_ATOMS: atom_id res chain seq x y z
N MET A 1 5.12 -7.81 -12.30
CA MET A 1 4.71 -7.43 -10.94
C MET A 1 3.62 -6.37 -11.00
N ASP A 2 2.50 -6.63 -10.32
CA ASP A 2 1.43 -5.64 -10.06
C ASP A 2 1.81 -4.69 -8.91
N ILE A 3 1.17 -3.53 -8.79
CA ILE A 3 1.44 -2.58 -7.71
C ILE A 3 1.09 -3.13 -6.32
N VAL A 4 0.04 -3.95 -6.18
CA VAL A 4 -0.30 -4.56 -4.89
C VAL A 4 0.74 -5.60 -4.50
N GLU A 5 1.19 -6.41 -5.45
CA GLU A 5 2.29 -7.36 -5.28
C GLU A 5 3.59 -6.65 -4.86
N PHE A 6 3.94 -5.55 -5.54
CA PHE A 6 5.09 -4.72 -5.19
C PHE A 6 5.00 -4.16 -3.77
N LEU A 7 3.89 -3.51 -3.44
CA LEU A 7 3.67 -2.92 -2.11
C LEU A 7 3.73 -3.98 -1.02
N THR A 8 3.10 -5.14 -1.25
CA THR A 8 3.13 -6.26 -0.30
C THR A 8 4.55 -6.73 -0.05
N ALA A 9 5.34 -6.94 -1.11
CA ALA A 9 6.74 -7.32 -1.00
C ALA A 9 7.56 -6.28 -0.22
N ARG A 10 7.42 -4.99 -0.56
CA ARG A 10 8.16 -3.91 0.11
C ARG A 10 7.79 -3.77 1.58
N ILE A 11 6.51 -3.88 1.92
CA ILE A 11 6.06 -3.83 3.31
C ILE A 11 6.62 -5.02 4.09
N THR A 12 6.63 -6.23 3.52
CA THR A 12 7.24 -7.40 4.18
C THR A 12 8.74 -7.23 4.40
N GLU A 13 9.45 -6.63 3.45
CA GLU A 13 10.88 -6.33 3.61
C GLU A 13 11.14 -5.29 4.71
N ASP A 14 10.35 -4.20 4.74
CA ASP A 14 10.42 -3.19 5.80
C ASP A 14 10.15 -3.80 7.19
N GLU A 15 9.14 -4.67 7.30
CA GLU A 15 8.83 -5.40 8.54
C GLU A 15 9.99 -6.30 8.97
N ALA A 16 10.57 -7.06 8.03
CA ALA A 16 11.70 -7.93 8.32
C ALA A 16 12.94 -7.15 8.76
N ALA A 17 13.22 -6.00 8.14
CA ALA A 17 14.31 -5.12 8.52
C ALA A 17 14.11 -4.55 9.93
N ALA A 18 12.91 -4.06 10.24
CA ALA A 18 12.57 -3.54 11.57
C ALA A 18 12.68 -4.61 12.66
N LEU A 19 12.13 -5.81 12.41
CA LEU A 19 12.22 -6.93 13.35
C LEU A 19 13.67 -7.36 13.60
N LYS A 20 14.51 -7.37 12.57
CA LYS A 20 15.93 -7.67 12.70
C LYS A 20 16.64 -6.67 13.61
N LEU A 21 16.37 -5.37 13.44
CA LEU A 21 16.96 -4.31 14.27
C LEU A 21 16.46 -4.38 15.71
N LEU A 22 15.17 -4.64 15.93
CA LEU A 22 14.60 -4.81 17.28
C LEU A 22 15.17 -6.04 18.03
N GLY A 23 15.71 -7.02 17.30
CA GLY A 23 16.43 -8.14 17.89
C GLY A 23 17.88 -7.83 18.30
N ASP A 24 18.42 -6.66 17.91
CA ASP A 24 19.77 -6.24 18.24
C ASP A 24 19.81 -5.59 19.65
N PRO A 25 20.51 -6.20 20.63
CA PRO A 25 20.59 -5.66 21.99
C PRO A 25 21.38 -4.35 22.09
N THR A 26 22.09 -3.94 21.03
CA THR A 26 22.86 -2.69 20.98
C THR A 26 22.07 -1.52 20.41
N LEU A 27 20.83 -1.75 19.97
CA LEU A 27 19.97 -0.71 19.42
C LEU A 27 19.69 0.36 20.49
N ALA A 28 19.93 1.62 20.14
CA ALA A 28 19.59 2.75 21.00
C ALA A 28 18.06 2.84 21.20
N VAL A 29 17.62 3.32 22.36
CA VAL A 29 16.19 3.49 22.69
C VAL A 29 15.43 4.32 21.64
N SER A 30 16.08 5.35 21.08
CA SER A 30 15.50 6.13 19.98
C SER A 30 15.29 5.29 18.72
N GLY A 31 16.23 4.40 18.40
CA GLY A 31 16.13 3.45 17.30
C GLY A 31 14.97 2.47 17.52
N GLU A 32 14.85 1.91 18.73
CA GLU A 32 13.74 1.02 19.07
C GLU A 32 12.37 1.68 18.81
N TRP A 33 12.22 2.95 19.18
CA TRP A 33 10.99 3.70 18.92
C TRP A 33 10.68 3.82 17.42
N TYR A 34 11.68 4.13 16.59
CA TYR A 34 11.52 4.22 15.13
C TYR A 34 11.11 2.87 14.53
N GLU A 35 11.78 1.78 14.91
CA GLU A 35 11.46 0.46 14.36
C GLU A 35 10.06 -0.02 14.78
N ARG A 36 9.66 0.21 16.04
CA ARG A 36 8.29 -0.11 16.49
C ARG A 36 7.24 0.72 15.77
N ARG A 37 7.54 1.99 15.48
CA ARG A 37 6.66 2.85 14.70
C ARG A 37 6.56 2.35 13.26
N LEU A 38 7.67 1.97 12.63
CA LEU A 38 7.69 1.42 11.28
C LEU A 38 6.83 0.16 11.17
N LEU A 39 6.87 -0.75 12.16
CA LEU A 39 5.99 -1.92 12.18
C LEU A 39 4.50 -1.55 12.19
N ARG A 40 4.11 -0.52 12.96
CA ARG A 40 2.72 -0.03 12.97
C ARG A 40 2.32 0.65 11.66
N GLU A 41 3.25 1.35 11.02
CA GLU A 41 3.04 1.94 9.69
C GLU A 41 2.88 0.84 8.63
N CYS A 42 3.66 -0.24 8.70
CA CYS A 42 3.52 -1.41 7.83
C CYS A 42 2.17 -2.09 8.00
N GLU A 43 1.72 -2.30 9.25
CA GLU A 43 0.38 -2.82 9.53
C GLU A 43 -0.72 -1.92 8.95
N ALA A 44 -0.63 -0.60 9.15
CA ALA A 44 -1.59 0.36 8.61
C ALA A 44 -1.61 0.34 7.08
N LYS A 45 -0.46 0.25 6.41
CA LYS A 45 -0.37 0.11 4.95
C LYS A 45 -1.04 -1.18 4.46
N ARG A 46 -0.84 -2.32 5.14
CA ARG A 46 -1.53 -3.59 4.81
C ARG A 46 -3.05 -3.48 4.95
N GLN A 47 -3.52 -2.85 6.03
CA GLN A 47 -4.95 -2.61 6.22
C GLN A 47 -5.53 -1.72 5.11
N LEU A 48 -4.83 -0.64 4.73
CA LEU A 48 -5.25 0.25 3.66
C LEU A 48 -5.30 -0.45 2.30
N ILE A 49 -4.33 -1.31 1.99
CA ILE A 49 -4.36 -2.15 0.79
C ILE A 49 -5.61 -3.04 0.78
N GLY A 50 -5.94 -3.70 1.90
CA GLY A 50 -7.15 -4.52 2.01
C GLY A 50 -8.45 -3.72 1.82
N ILE A 51 -8.52 -2.48 2.32
CA ILE A 51 -9.65 -1.56 2.10
C ILE A 51 -9.77 -1.23 0.61
N ILE A 52 -8.65 -0.94 -0.05
CA ILE A 52 -8.60 -0.63 -1.49
C ILE A 52 -9.06 -1.82 -2.33
N GLU A 53 -8.57 -3.03 -2.03
CA GLU A 53 -8.97 -4.25 -2.73
C GLU A 53 -10.46 -4.54 -2.57
N SER A 54 -10.99 -4.37 -1.35
CA SER A 54 -12.42 -4.50 -1.07
C SER A 54 -13.26 -3.52 -1.90
N ALA A 55 -12.84 -2.25 -1.97
CA ALA A 55 -13.52 -1.23 -2.77
C ALA A 55 -13.51 -1.58 -4.28
N ARG A 56 -12.38 -2.06 -4.80
CA ARG A 56 -12.26 -2.51 -6.19
C ARG A 56 -13.12 -3.74 -6.49
N GLN A 57 -13.23 -4.67 -5.54
CA GLN A 57 -14.12 -5.82 -5.66
C GLN A 57 -15.60 -5.41 -5.68
N SER A 58 -16.00 -4.43 -4.86
CA SER A 58 -17.36 -3.87 -4.89
C SER A 58 -17.70 -3.23 -6.24
N VAL A 59 -16.76 -2.47 -6.82
CA VAL A 59 -16.91 -1.93 -8.19
C VAL A 59 -17.08 -3.05 -9.22
N LEU A 60 -16.22 -4.07 -9.17
CA LEU A 60 -16.31 -5.21 -10.10
C LEU A 60 -17.65 -5.93 -10.00
N ALA A 61 -18.15 -6.17 -8.78
CA ALA A 61 -19.44 -6.80 -8.56
C ALA A 61 -20.59 -5.97 -9.15
N ALA A 62 -20.57 -4.64 -8.97
CA ALA A 62 -21.58 -3.75 -9.55
C ALA A 62 -21.58 -3.78 -11.09
N LEU A 63 -20.40 -3.78 -11.71
CA LEU A 63 -20.27 -3.86 -13.17
C LEU A 63 -20.78 -5.19 -13.75
N VAL A 64 -20.57 -6.31 -13.03
CA VAL A 64 -21.03 -7.64 -13.46
C VAL A 64 -22.54 -7.79 -13.32
N SER A 65 -23.13 -7.27 -12.24
CA SER A 65 -24.56 -7.44 -11.94
C SER A 65 -25.50 -6.64 -12.86
N GLN A 66 -24.99 -5.74 -13.70
CA GLN A 66 -25.79 -4.84 -14.55
C GLN A 66 -26.88 -4.06 -13.80
N GLU A 67 -26.69 -3.84 -12.49
CA GLU A 67 -27.51 -2.93 -11.70
C GLU A 67 -27.50 -1.56 -12.40
N PRO A 68 -28.65 -0.88 -12.55
CA PRO A 68 -28.72 0.36 -13.33
C PRO A 68 -27.67 1.32 -12.81
N ALA A 69 -26.72 1.65 -13.68
CA ALA A 69 -25.60 2.53 -13.41
C ALA A 69 -26.12 3.97 -13.25
N ASP A 70 -26.75 4.25 -12.12
CA ASP A 70 -26.84 5.58 -11.52
C ASP A 70 -25.52 5.90 -10.78
N ALA A 71 -24.45 5.20 -11.15
CA ALA A 71 -23.25 5.02 -10.37
C ALA A 71 -22.16 6.03 -10.75
N GLY A 72 -22.47 7.32 -10.58
CA GLY A 72 -21.48 8.39 -10.72
C GLY A 72 -20.22 8.19 -9.86
N TRP A 73 -20.29 7.33 -8.83
CA TRP A 73 -19.19 6.98 -7.93
C TRP A 73 -18.20 5.94 -8.48
N VAL A 74 -18.56 5.12 -9.49
CA VAL A 74 -17.69 4.01 -9.95
C VAL A 74 -16.36 4.51 -10.56
N PRO A 75 -16.36 5.48 -11.50
CA PRO A 75 -15.12 6.06 -12.01
C PRO A 75 -14.26 6.65 -10.89
N ASP A 76 -14.87 7.37 -9.96
CA ASP A 76 -14.19 8.01 -8.83
C ASP A 76 -13.50 6.97 -7.93
N VAL A 77 -14.15 5.85 -7.62
CA VAL A 77 -13.53 4.78 -6.80
C VAL A 77 -12.35 4.12 -7.52
N ILE A 78 -12.45 3.88 -8.83
CA ILE A 78 -11.32 3.33 -9.60
C ILE A 78 -10.13 4.31 -9.58
N GLU A 79 -10.40 5.59 -9.79
CA GLU A 79 -9.38 6.63 -9.76
C GLU A 79 -8.72 6.75 -8.38
N TRP A 80 -9.52 6.94 -7.32
CA TRP A 80 -9.01 7.14 -5.96
C TRP A 80 -8.25 5.92 -5.45
N THR A 81 -8.72 4.71 -5.73
CA THR A 81 -7.99 3.50 -5.34
C THR A 81 -6.67 3.37 -6.08
N THR A 82 -6.62 3.76 -7.36
CA THR A 82 -5.38 3.78 -8.15
C THR A 82 -4.38 4.81 -7.64
N LEU A 83 -4.84 6.05 -7.43
CA LEU A 83 -4.01 7.13 -6.87
C LEU A 83 -3.51 6.78 -5.46
N SER A 84 -4.34 6.13 -4.64
CA SER A 84 -3.95 5.69 -3.30
C SER A 84 -2.80 4.68 -3.35
N LEU A 85 -2.89 3.66 -4.22
CA LEU A 85 -1.80 2.67 -4.38
C LEU A 85 -0.53 3.31 -4.95
N HIS A 86 -0.66 4.20 -5.94
CA HIS A 86 0.48 4.94 -6.47
C HIS A 86 1.16 5.80 -5.39
N THR A 87 0.37 6.45 -4.53
CA THR A 87 0.88 7.27 -3.42
C THR A 87 1.62 6.40 -2.41
N LEU A 88 1.07 5.24 -2.07
CA LEU A 88 1.73 4.26 -1.19
C LEU A 88 3.05 3.73 -1.74
N ALA A 89 3.23 3.74 -3.07
CA ALA A 89 4.45 3.27 -3.71
C ALA A 89 5.58 4.32 -3.69
N LEU A 90 5.28 5.60 -3.46
CA LEU A 90 6.26 6.70 -3.53
C LEU A 90 7.48 6.54 -2.60
N PRO A 91 7.38 6.01 -1.37
CA PRO A 91 8.55 5.76 -0.52
C PRO A 91 9.57 4.81 -1.16
N TYR A 92 9.14 3.99 -2.13
CA TYR A 92 9.96 2.99 -2.81
C TYR A 92 10.37 3.44 -4.22
N ALA A 93 10.31 4.75 -4.51
CA ALA A 93 10.57 5.34 -5.82
C ALA A 93 11.97 5.09 -6.39
N ASP A 94 12.95 4.80 -5.52
CA ASP A 94 14.34 4.48 -5.88
C ASP A 94 14.58 2.97 -6.00
N HIS A 95 13.56 2.15 -5.74
CA HIS A 95 13.68 0.69 -5.84
C HIS A 95 13.77 0.25 -7.32
N PRO A 96 14.67 -0.69 -7.70
CA PRO A 96 14.83 -1.13 -9.10
C PRO A 96 13.57 -1.69 -9.75
N GLU A 97 12.68 -2.29 -8.94
CA GLU A 97 11.41 -2.85 -9.43
C GLU A 97 10.27 -1.82 -9.46
N PHE A 98 10.51 -0.59 -8.98
CA PHE A 98 9.54 0.50 -9.06
C PHE A 98 9.29 0.87 -10.53
N GLN A 99 8.02 0.90 -10.93
CA GLN A 99 7.65 1.22 -12.31
C GLN A 99 7.32 2.71 -12.43
N ALA A 100 7.89 3.37 -13.45
CA ALA A 100 7.69 4.81 -13.69
C ALA A 100 6.21 5.23 -13.75
N ARG A 101 5.31 4.35 -14.23
CA ARG A 101 3.86 4.57 -14.28
C ARG A 101 3.20 4.78 -12.91
N TRP A 102 3.84 4.37 -11.82
CA TRP A 102 3.34 4.56 -10.45
C TRP A 102 3.71 5.93 -9.87
N ARG A 103 4.58 6.68 -10.54
CA ARG A 103 4.97 8.02 -10.11
C ARG A 103 3.82 8.99 -10.38
N ILE A 104 3.35 9.67 -9.33
CA ILE A 104 2.35 10.73 -9.43
C ILE A 104 3.10 12.06 -9.57
N ALA A 105 2.64 12.96 -10.43
CA ALA A 105 3.11 14.34 -10.44
C ALA A 105 2.60 15.02 -9.15
N GLY A 106 3.53 15.58 -8.35
CA GLY A 106 3.20 16.34 -7.15
C GLY A 106 2.65 17.72 -7.46
#